data_AF-A0A330M824-F1
#
_entry.id   AF-A0A330M824-F1
#
_cell.length_a   1.000
_cell.length_b   1.000
_cell.length_c   1.000
_cell.angle_alpha   90.00
_cell.angle_beta   90.00
_cell.angle_gamma   90.00
#
_symmetry.space_group_name_H-M   'P 1'
#
loop_
_entity.id
_entity.type
_entity.pdbx_description
1 polymer ?
#
loop_
_entity_poly.entity_id
_entity_poly.type
_entity_poly.pdbx_seq_one_letter_code
_entity_poly.pdbx_strand_id
1 'polypeptide(L)'
;MKKYILAIISCASLLVFPAISQQDEFLFDPVQYRQDVRMLASDKFGGRAPLSAGEALTLDYLVNSFKKIGLEPGYKGSYLQAVPLAEIRAQHRGDDV
;
A
#
# COMPACT_ATOMS: atom_id res chain seq x y z
N MET A 1 25.72 -37.11 -41.97
CA MET A 1 26.38 -36.79 -40.68
C MET A 1 26.16 -35.34 -40.19
N LYS A 2 25.80 -34.38 -41.06
CA LYS A 2 25.55 -32.96 -40.68
C LYS A 2 24.17 -32.63 -40.08
N LYS A 3 23.25 -33.60 -39.98
CA LYS A 3 21.86 -33.38 -39.51
C LYS A 3 21.67 -33.58 -38.00
N TYR A 4 22.61 -34.23 -37.31
CA TYR A 4 22.56 -34.47 -35.86
C TYR A 4 23.26 -33.38 -35.05
N ILE A 5 24.15 -32.59 -35.68
CA ILE A 5 24.88 -31.50 -35.03
C ILE A 5 23.94 -30.35 -34.63
N LEU A 6 22.87 -30.09 -35.41
CA LEU A 6 21.85 -29.10 -35.08
C LEU A 6 20.91 -29.54 -33.93
N ALA A 7 20.77 -30.84 -33.67
CA ALA A 7 19.89 -31.34 -32.61
C ALA A 7 20.53 -31.26 -31.21
N ILE A 8 21.86 -31.26 -31.12
CA ILE A 8 22.58 -31.26 -29.82
C ILE A 8 22.65 -29.85 -29.21
N ILE A 9 22.66 -28.80 -30.06
CA ILE A 9 22.64 -27.39 -29.61
C ILE A 9 21.27 -27.00 -29.02
N SER A 10 20.20 -27.75 -29.34
CA SER A 10 18.87 -27.55 -28.75
C SER A 10 18.73 -28.09 -27.32
N CYS A 11 19.70 -28.88 -26.82
CA CYS A 11 19.58 -29.55 -25.51
C CYS A 11 20.44 -28.90 -24.41
N ALA A 12 21.33 -27.97 -24.77
CA ALA A 12 22.21 -27.30 -23.79
C ALA A 12 21.62 -26.02 -23.17
N SER A 13 20.48 -25.53 -23.68
CA SER A 13 19.81 -24.32 -23.18
C SER A 13 18.77 -24.59 -22.07
N LEU A 14 18.67 -25.83 -21.58
CA LEU A 14 17.67 -26.22 -20.55
C LEU A 14 18.25 -26.43 -19.15
N LEU A 15 19.53 -26.15 -18.90
CA LEU A 15 20.18 -26.46 -17.61
C LEU A 15 20.61 -25.26 -16.76
N VAL A 16 20.18 -24.05 -17.06
CA VAL A 16 20.39 -22.92 -16.13
C VAL A 16 19.19 -21.98 -16.14
N PHE A 17 18.07 -22.47 -15.59
CA PHE A 17 17.19 -21.55 -14.89
C PHE A 17 17.81 -21.37 -13.50
N PRO A 18 18.37 -20.20 -13.14
CA PRO A 18 18.45 -19.89 -11.73
C PRO A 18 16.98 -19.85 -11.29
N ALA A 19 16.62 -20.72 -10.36
CA ALA A 19 15.38 -20.58 -9.63
C ALA A 19 15.47 -19.22 -8.91
N ILE A 20 15.01 -18.15 -9.56
CA ILE A 20 14.73 -16.88 -8.90
C ILE A 20 13.42 -17.11 -8.14
N SER A 21 13.53 -17.86 -7.07
CA SER A 21 12.70 -17.69 -5.89
C SER A 21 13.62 -17.14 -4.82
N GLN A 22 14.19 -15.95 -5.04
CA GLN A 22 14.45 -15.05 -3.92
C GLN A 22 13.07 -14.63 -3.43
N GLN A 23 12.49 -15.48 -2.59
CA GLN A 23 11.60 -14.97 -1.56
C GLN A 23 12.54 -14.16 -0.67
N ASP A 24 12.66 -12.86 -0.95
CA ASP A 24 13.11 -11.92 0.07
C ASP A 24 12.24 -12.24 1.29
N GLU A 25 12.83 -12.84 2.32
CA GLU A 25 12.11 -13.05 3.57
C GLU A 25 11.62 -11.68 3.99
N PHE A 26 10.30 -11.49 4.00
CA PHE A 26 9.70 -10.29 4.51
C PHE A 26 10.09 -10.19 6.00
N LEU A 27 11.14 -9.42 6.27
CA LEU A 27 11.65 -9.22 7.61
C LEU A 27 10.74 -8.23 8.32
N PHE A 28 9.81 -8.74 9.12
CA PHE A 28 8.98 -7.92 9.97
C PHE A 28 9.84 -7.22 11.05
N ASP A 29 9.88 -5.89 11.03
CA ASP A 29 10.50 -5.10 12.09
C ASP A 29 9.48 -4.71 13.18
N PRO A 30 9.49 -5.38 14.35
CA PRO A 30 8.56 -5.09 15.42
C PRO A 30 8.82 -3.74 16.09
N VAL A 31 10.02 -3.16 15.97
CA VAL A 31 10.33 -1.83 16.52
C VAL A 31 9.67 -0.76 15.68
N GLN A 32 9.86 -0.81 14.36
CA GLN A 32 9.21 0.12 13.44
C GLN A 32 7.68 0.06 13.56
N TYR A 33 7.11 -1.15 13.57
CA TYR A 33 5.68 -1.34 13.77
C TYR A 33 5.15 -0.62 15.03
N ARG A 34 5.82 -0.78 16.17
CA ARG A 34 5.43 -0.10 17.42
C ARG A 34 5.57 1.41 17.34
N GLN A 35 6.57 1.92 16.62
CA GLN A 35 6.74 3.36 16.41
C GLN A 35 5.60 3.93 15.59
N ASP A 36 5.20 3.26 14.51
CA ASP A 36 4.10 3.69 13.65
C ASP A 36 2.77 3.69 14.42
N VAL A 37 2.51 2.63 15.20
CA VAL A 37 1.35 2.57 16.09
C VAL A 37 1.36 3.71 17.11
N ARG A 38 2.49 3.97 17.76
CA ARG A 38 2.62 5.08 18.74
C ARG A 38 2.38 6.44 18.08
N MET A 39 2.91 6.66 16.89
CA MET A 39 2.74 7.92 16.16
C MET A 39 1.27 8.15 15.79
N LEU A 40 0.64 7.17 15.16
CA LEU A 40 -0.76 7.25 14.70
C LEU A 40 -1.76 7.31 15.87
N ALA A 41 -1.40 6.78 17.04
CA ALA A 41 -2.20 6.85 18.26
C ALA A 41 -1.95 8.11 19.10
N SER A 42 -1.04 9.00 18.69
CA SER A 42 -0.72 10.20 19.46
C SER A 42 -1.82 11.25 19.41
N ASP A 43 -1.92 12.07 20.46
CA ASP A 43 -2.90 13.15 20.59
C ASP A 43 -2.87 14.13 19.42
N LYS A 44 -1.69 14.29 18.77
CA LYS A 44 -1.52 15.12 17.57
C LYS A 44 -2.49 14.74 16.45
N PHE A 45 -2.76 13.45 16.28
CA PHE A 45 -3.67 12.97 15.24
C PHE A 45 -5.12 13.16 15.66
N GLY A 46 -5.44 13.19 16.96
CA GLY A 46 -6.77 13.53 17.47
C GLY A 46 -7.91 12.61 17.00
N GLY A 47 -7.59 11.47 16.37
CA GLY A 47 -8.55 10.56 15.75
C GLY A 47 -8.34 10.40 14.24
N ARG A 48 -9.15 9.55 13.61
CA ARG A 48 -9.08 9.22 12.17
C ARG A 48 -10.48 9.12 11.54
N ALA A 49 -11.42 9.86 12.12
CA ALA A 49 -12.77 9.94 11.57
C ALA A 49 -12.74 10.71 10.24
N PRO A 50 -13.63 10.38 9.29
CA PRO A 50 -13.79 11.19 8.08
C PRO A 50 -14.10 12.66 8.42
N LEU A 51 -13.69 13.59 7.57
CA LEU A 51 -13.83 15.04 7.74
C LEU A 51 -13.17 15.61 9.01
N SER A 52 -12.16 14.94 9.56
CA SER A 52 -11.40 15.42 10.71
C SER A 52 -10.01 15.93 10.31
N ALA A 53 -9.40 16.80 11.11
CA ALA A 53 -8.01 17.20 10.91
C ALA A 53 -7.04 15.99 10.99
N GLY A 54 -7.40 14.99 11.80
CA GLY A 54 -6.65 13.74 11.94
C GLY A 54 -6.61 12.88 10.69
N GLU A 55 -7.65 12.96 9.85
CA GLU A 55 -7.69 12.32 8.54
C GLU A 55 -6.53 12.81 7.66
N ALA A 56 -6.42 14.14 7.47
CA ALA A 56 -5.38 14.74 6.64
C ALA A 56 -3.97 14.33 7.11
N LEU A 57 -3.72 14.41 8.42
CA LEU A 57 -2.43 14.01 9.01
C LEU A 57 -2.13 12.52 8.79
N THR A 58 -3.15 11.67 8.91
CA THR A 58 -3.01 10.22 8.70
C THR A 58 -2.72 9.90 7.24
N LEU A 59 -3.45 10.51 6.31
CA LEU A 59 -3.22 10.33 4.88
C LEU A 59 -1.81 10.73 4.49
N ASP A 60 -1.36 11.91 4.92
CA ASP A 60 -0.01 12.40 4.65
C ASP A 60 1.07 11.46 5.21
N TYR A 61 0.87 10.96 6.44
CA TYR A 61 1.80 10.01 7.06
C TYR A 61 1.91 8.72 6.24
N LEU A 62 0.79 8.11 5.85
CA LEU A 62 0.77 6.86 5.08
C LEU A 62 1.35 7.04 3.68
N VAL A 63 0.97 8.11 2.97
CA VAL A 63 1.49 8.42 1.63
C VAL A 63 3.01 8.62 1.68
N ASN A 64 3.52 9.34 2.69
CA ASN A 64 4.94 9.54 2.85
C ASN A 64 5.66 8.23 3.19
N SER A 65 5.08 7.38 4.03
CA SER A 65 5.64 6.05 4.33
C SER A 65 5.74 5.19 3.08
N PHE A 66 4.71 5.15 2.23
CA PHE A 66 4.73 4.40 0.96
C PHE A 66 5.77 4.94 -0.02
N LYS A 67 5.90 6.26 -0.14
CA LYS A 67 6.94 6.87 -0.97
C LYS A 67 8.35 6.54 -0.47
N LYS A 68 8.57 6.53 0.85
CA LYS A 68 9.88 6.22 1.45
C LYS A 68 10.37 4.81 1.14
N ILE A 69 9.44 3.85 1.05
CA ILE A 69 9.75 2.46 0.68
C ILE A 69 9.72 2.23 -0.83
N GLY A 70 9.53 3.28 -1.63
CA GLY A 70 9.58 3.23 -3.09
C GLY A 70 8.36 2.57 -3.75
N LEU A 71 7.22 2.46 -3.06
CA LEU A 71 6.01 1.95 -3.68
C LEU A 71 5.47 2.93 -4.71
N GLU A 72 4.94 2.38 -5.80
CA GLU A 72 4.19 3.15 -6.79
C GLU A 72 2.72 3.35 -6.36
N PRO A 73 2.06 4.42 -6.82
CA PRO A 73 0.66 4.69 -6.50
C PRO A 73 -0.29 3.63 -7.09
N GLY A 74 -1.14 3.04 -6.24
CA GLY A 74 -2.04 1.95 -6.62
C GLY A 74 -3.38 2.36 -7.24
N TYR A 75 -3.76 3.64 -7.22
CA TYR A 75 -5.06 4.11 -7.72
C TYR A 75 -4.91 5.19 -8.79
N LYS A 76 -4.93 4.81 -10.07
CA LYS A 76 -4.89 5.74 -11.22
C LYS A 76 -3.76 6.79 -11.12
N GLY A 77 -2.58 6.39 -10.64
CA GLY A 77 -1.44 7.31 -10.42
C GLY A 77 -1.49 8.11 -9.11
N SER A 78 -2.49 7.87 -8.25
CA SER A 78 -2.61 8.41 -6.90
C SER A 78 -2.39 7.32 -5.85
N TYR A 79 -1.82 7.70 -4.70
CA TYR A 79 -1.77 6.87 -3.49
C TYR A 79 -3.11 6.88 -2.72
N LEU A 80 -4.01 7.80 -3.07
CA LEU A 80 -5.29 8.01 -2.42
C LEU A 80 -6.45 7.60 -3.34
N GLN A 81 -7.44 6.93 -2.75
CA GLN A 81 -8.70 6.57 -3.41
C GLN A 81 -9.83 7.41 -2.84
N ALA A 82 -10.57 8.08 -3.72
CA ALA A 82 -11.77 8.81 -3.32
C ALA A 82 -12.90 7.84 -2.90
N VAL A 83 -13.47 8.07 -1.73
CA VAL A 83 -14.61 7.31 -1.20
C VAL A 83 -15.77 8.29 -0.96
N PRO A 84 -16.97 8.04 -1.50
CA PRO A 84 -18.12 8.91 -1.26
C PRO A 84 -18.55 8.83 0.21
N LEU A 85 -18.75 10.00 0.84
CA LEU A 85 -19.23 10.10 2.21
C LEU A 85 -20.71 10.51 2.22
N ALA A 86 -21.47 9.94 3.17
CA ALA A 86 -22.84 10.34 3.42
C ALA A 86 -22.90 11.24 4.67
N GLU A 87 -23.55 12.39 4.56
CA GLU A 87 -23.82 13.30 5.67
C GLU A 87 -25.30 13.21 6.04
N ILE A 88 -25.61 12.99 7.31
CA ILE A 88 -26.99 12.99 7.83
C ILE A 88 -27.20 14.30 8.57
N ARG A 89 -28.13 15.13 8.08
CA ARG A 89 -28.56 16.37 8.75
C ARG A 89 -29.93 16.18 9.38
N ALA A 90 -30.02 16.36 10.70
CA ALA A 90 -31.30 16.43 11.37
C ALA A 90 -31.87 17.85 11.22
N GLN A 91 -33.02 17.96 10.57
CA GLN A 91 -33.78 19.21 10.55
C GLN A 91 -34.89 19.10 11.61
N HIS A 92 -34.81 19.92 12.66
CA HIS A 92 -35.90 20.03 13.62
C HIS A 92 -37.07 20.71 12.90
N ARG A 93 -38.17 19.98 12.74
CA ARG A 93 -39.45 20.56 12.32
C ARG A 93 -39.96 21.33 13.53
N GLY A 94 -39.62 22.62 13.57
CA GLY A 94 -40.15 23.54 14.56
C GLY A 94 -41.67 23.55 14.48
N ASP A 95 -42.26 23.63 15.66
CA ASP A 95 -43.69 23.63 15.88
C ASP A 95 -44.27 24.95 15.33
N ASP A 96 -44.84 24.88 14.14
CA ASP A 96 -45.68 25.93 13.57
C ASP A 96 -47.07 25.81 14.24
N VAL A 97 -47.25 26.36 15.45
CA VAL A 97 -48.56 26.57 16.09
C VAL A 97 -48.75 28.04 16.43
#